data_AF-A0A3D3E349-F1
#
_entry.id   AF-A0A3D3E349-F1
#
_cell.length_a   1.000
_cell.length_b   1.000
_cell.length_c   1.000
_cell.angle_alpha   90.00
_cell.angle_beta   90.00
_cell.angle_gamma   90.00
#
_symmetry.space_group_name_H-M   'P 1'
#
loop_
_entity.id
_entity.type
_entity.pdbx_description
1 polymer ?
#
loop_
_entity_poly.entity_id
_entity_poly.type
_entity_poly.pdbx_seq_one_letter_code
_entity_poly.pdbx_strand_id
1 'polypeptide(L)'
;MSTPLELYKKDLERDDFSYDADQEKAVKHLQRVYDELVADYEKSKNKGVFSKLFAKKQKAPIQGLYFWGGVGRGKTYLVDTFYDALPFERKMRTHFHRFMQRVHSDLTKLEGTKNPLTAIAEQISQEAVVICFDEFFVSD
;
A
#
# COMPACT_ATOMS: atom_id res chain seq x y z
N MET A 1 12.79 -12.08 5.49
CA MET A 1 11.94 -10.90 5.75
C MET A 1 10.71 -11.40 6.48
N SER A 2 10.26 -10.67 7.49
CA SER A 2 9.08 -11.07 8.27
C SER A 2 7.82 -10.47 7.67
N THR A 3 6.78 -11.29 7.58
CA THR A 3 5.44 -10.90 7.12
C THR A 3 4.71 -10.07 8.18
N PRO A 4 3.62 -9.36 7.83
CA PRO A 4 2.83 -8.61 8.80
C PRO A 4 2.35 -9.47 9.99
N LEU A 5 1.92 -10.71 9.74
CA LEU A 5 1.46 -11.60 10.80
C LEU A 5 2.60 -12.09 11.70
N GLU A 6 3.79 -12.33 11.13
CA GLU A 6 4.98 -12.71 11.92
C GLU A 6 5.48 -11.57 12.79
N LEU A 7 5.51 -10.35 12.26
CA LEU A 7 5.87 -9.15 13.03
C LEU A 7 4.89 -8.93 14.19
N TYR A 8 3.58 -9.03 13.93
CA TYR A 8 2.56 -8.91 14.96
C TYR A 8 2.71 -9.98 16.07
N LYS A 9 2.92 -11.24 15.69
CA LYS A 9 3.15 -12.33 16.67
C LYS A 9 4.38 -12.09 17.52
N LYS A 10 5.45 -11.57 16.92
CA LYS A 10 6.67 -11.18 17.63
C LYS A 10 6.40 -10.00 18.57
N ASP A 11 5.61 -9.02 18.15
CA ASP A 11 5.28 -7.89 19.02
C ASP A 11 4.44 -8.30 20.24
N LEU A 12 3.55 -9.30 20.11
CA LEU A 12 2.81 -9.88 21.23
C LEU A 12 3.69 -10.50 22.33
N GLU A 13 4.96 -10.81 22.04
CA GLU A 13 5.91 -11.33 23.03
C GLU A 13 6.53 -10.22 23.88
N ARG A 14 6.29 -8.94 23.56
CA ARG A 14 6.81 -7.80 24.31
C ARG A 14 5.89 -7.43 25.47
N ASP A 15 6.49 -7.08 26.61
CA ASP A 15 5.77 -6.70 27.83
C ASP A 15 4.88 -5.45 27.66
N ASP A 16 5.21 -4.58 26.70
CA ASP A 16 4.48 -3.34 26.42
C ASP A 16 3.38 -3.49 25.36
N PHE A 17 3.15 -4.71 24.87
CA PHE A 17 2.19 -4.97 23.80
C PHE A 17 1.07 -5.90 24.28
N SER A 18 -0.17 -5.44 24.14
CA SER A 18 -1.35 -6.20 24.57
C SER A 18 -2.11 -6.76 23.36
N TYR A 19 -2.57 -8.00 23.49
CA TYR A 19 -3.43 -8.62 22.48
C TYR A 19 -4.77 -7.87 22.33
N ASP A 20 -5.16 -7.67 21.08
CA ASP A 20 -6.46 -7.12 20.68
C ASP A 20 -7.00 -7.93 19.48
N ALA A 21 -8.20 -8.50 19.62
CA ALA A 21 -8.80 -9.36 18.61
C ALA A 21 -9.14 -8.59 17.31
N ASP A 22 -9.53 -7.33 17.40
CA ASP A 22 -9.80 -6.49 16.22
C ASP A 22 -8.49 -6.16 15.49
N GLN A 23 -7.42 -5.95 16.24
CA GLN A 23 -6.09 -5.76 15.69
C GLN A 23 -5.60 -7.04 14.99
N GLU A 24 -5.73 -8.22 15.59
CA GLU A 24 -5.36 -9.49 14.94
C GLU A 24 -6.14 -9.70 13.64
N LYS A 25 -7.44 -9.40 13.63
CA LYS A 25 -8.26 -9.45 12.42
C LYS A 25 -7.74 -8.50 11.33
N ALA A 26 -7.38 -7.27 11.70
CA ALA A 26 -6.76 -6.32 10.79
C ALA A 26 -5.43 -6.82 10.23
N VAL A 27 -4.56 -7.42 11.07
CA VAL A 27 -3.30 -8.03 10.65
C VAL A 27 -3.52 -9.18 9.66
N LYS A 28 -4.53 -10.03 9.86
CA LYS A 28 -4.89 -11.09 8.90
C LYS A 28 -5.28 -10.52 7.53
N HIS A 29 -6.00 -9.39 7.50
CA HIS A 29 -6.30 -8.70 6.25
C HIS A 29 -5.05 -8.08 5.60
N LEU A 30 -4.14 -7.50 6.40
CA LEU A 30 -2.86 -6.97 5.91
C LEU A 30 -1.98 -8.09 5.34
N GLN A 31 -1.96 -9.26 5.97
CA GLN A 31 -1.27 -10.44 5.49
C GLN A 31 -1.75 -10.84 4.09
N ARG A 32 -3.08 -10.88 3.87
CA ARG A 32 -3.64 -11.13 2.53
C ARG A 32 -3.13 -10.12 1.50
N VAL A 33 -3.19 -8.83 1.81
CA VAL A 33 -2.72 -7.79 0.88
C VAL A 33 -1.23 -7.93 0.60
N TYR A 34 -0.43 -8.22 1.64
CA TYR A 34 1.00 -8.47 1.52
C TYR A 34 1.27 -9.64 0.57
N ASP A 35 0.64 -10.79 0.77
CA ASP A 35 0.86 -11.99 -0.06
C ASP A 35 0.48 -11.72 -1.52
N GLU A 36 -0.65 -11.04 -1.75
CA GLU A 36 -1.11 -10.67 -3.09
C GLU A 36 -0.13 -9.70 -3.79
N LEU A 37 0.38 -8.69 -3.06
CA LEU A 37 1.32 -7.70 -3.59
C LEU A 37 2.68 -8.31 -3.90
N VAL A 38 3.24 -9.11 -2.99
CA VAL A 38 4.53 -9.77 -3.18
C VAL A 38 4.49 -10.71 -4.38
N ALA A 39 3.45 -11.55 -4.46
CA ALA A 39 3.28 -12.46 -5.59
C ALA A 39 3.10 -11.73 -6.93
N ASP A 40 2.42 -10.57 -6.94
CA ASP A 40 2.27 -9.77 -8.16
C ASP A 40 3.58 -9.06 -8.54
N TYR A 41 4.30 -8.51 -7.56
CA TYR A 41 5.57 -7.82 -7.74
C TYR A 41 6.64 -8.76 -8.30
N GLU A 42 6.81 -9.96 -7.73
CA GLU A 42 7.73 -10.99 -8.23
C GLU A 42 7.40 -11.42 -9.67
N LYS A 43 6.11 -11.63 -9.97
CA LYS A 43 5.66 -11.95 -11.33
C LYS A 43 5.95 -10.81 -12.30
N SER A 44 5.87 -9.56 -11.87
CA SER A 44 6.17 -8.40 -12.72
C SER A 44 7.65 -8.33 -13.05
N LYS A 45 8.53 -8.63 -12.08
CA LYS A 45 9.99 -8.70 -12.26
C LYS A 45 10.41 -9.82 -13.21
N ASN A 46 9.72 -10.97 -13.15
CA ASN A 46 10.07 -12.15 -13.95
C ASN A 46 9.48 -12.15 -15.37
N LYS A 47 8.72 -11.12 -15.78
CA LYS A 47 8.11 -10.99 -17.13
C LYS A 47 9.06 -10.51 -18.23
N GLY A 48 10.34 -10.87 -18.12
CA GLY A 48 11.30 -10.66 -19.20
C GLY A 48 10.88 -11.38 -20.48
N VAL A 49 10.75 -10.60 -21.56
CA VAL A 49 10.72 -10.94 -23.01
C VAL A 49 9.68 -11.94 -23.53
N PHE A 50 9.39 -13.06 -22.86
CA PHE A 50 8.56 -14.15 -23.38
C PHE A 50 7.03 -13.97 -23.19
N SER A 51 6.59 -13.02 -22.36
CA SER A 51 5.16 -12.84 -22.06
C SER A 51 4.39 -11.91 -23.00
N LYS A 52 5.03 -11.36 -24.05
CA LYS A 52 4.37 -10.44 -25.00
C LYS A 52 3.37 -11.13 -25.94
N LEU A 53 3.38 -12.47 -26.03
CA LEU A 53 2.59 -13.23 -27.01
C LEU A 53 1.29 -13.84 -26.46
N PHE A 54 1.07 -13.85 -25.15
CA PHE A 54 -0.15 -14.40 -24.57
C PHE A 54 -1.00 -13.28 -23.97
N ALA A 55 -2.09 -12.95 -24.67
CA ALA A 55 -3.11 -12.00 -24.26
C ALA A 55 -3.55 -12.31 -22.82
N LYS A 56 -3.16 -11.42 -21.92
CA LYS A 56 -3.26 -11.59 -20.47
C LYS A 56 -4.71 -11.32 -20.07
N LYS A 57 -5.41 -12.35 -19.57
CA LYS A 57 -6.68 -12.19 -18.84
C LYS A 57 -6.49 -11.06 -17.82
N GLN A 58 -7.29 -9.99 -17.89
CA GLN A 58 -7.22 -8.88 -16.95
C GLN A 58 -7.44 -9.44 -15.53
N LYS A 59 -6.36 -9.49 -14.74
CA LYS A 59 -6.44 -9.88 -13.33
C LYS A 59 -7.15 -8.73 -12.61
N ALA A 60 -8.12 -9.07 -11.75
CA ALA A 60 -8.77 -8.08 -10.90
C ALA A 60 -7.72 -7.34 -10.05
N PRO A 61 -7.87 -6.02 -9.84
CA PRO A 61 -6.95 -5.26 -9.01
C PRO A 61 -6.97 -5.78 -7.56
N ILE A 62 -5.79 -5.81 -6.95
CA ILE A 62 -5.64 -6.15 -5.52
C ILE A 62 -6.42 -5.12 -4.72
N GLN A 63 -7.40 -5.59 -3.94
CA GLN A 63 -8.20 -4.71 -3.09
C GLN A 63 -7.40 -4.34 -1.85
N GLY A 64 -7.22 -3.04 -1.61
CA GLY A 64 -6.55 -2.50 -0.43
C GLY A 64 -7.39 -2.60 0.84
N LEU A 65 -7.00 -1.85 1.88
CA LEU A 65 -7.70 -1.78 3.16
C LEU A 65 -7.92 -0.33 3.56
N TYR A 66 -9.05 -0.09 4.23
CA TYR A 66 -9.36 1.19 4.86
C TYR A 66 -9.63 0.94 6.34
N PHE A 67 -8.74 1.43 7.20
CA PHE A 67 -8.90 1.31 8.64
C PHE A 67 -9.70 2.48 9.18
N TRP A 68 -10.80 2.17 9.87
CA TRP A 68 -11.64 3.14 10.56
C TRP A 68 -11.83 2.68 12.01
N GLY A 69 -11.98 3.63 12.93
CA GLY A 69 -12.13 3.34 14.35
C GLY A 69 -11.57 4.44 15.23
N GLY A 70 -11.83 4.36 16.54
CA GLY A 70 -11.46 5.37 17.53
C GLY A 70 -9.96 5.64 17.65
N VAL A 71 -9.62 6.72 18.36
CA VAL A 71 -8.24 7.09 18.71
C VAL A 71 -7.61 6.00 19.59
N GLY A 72 -6.30 5.76 19.44
CA GLY A 72 -5.55 4.82 20.28
C GLY A 72 -5.71 3.33 19.95
N ARG A 73 -6.39 2.97 18.86
CA ARG A 73 -6.63 1.56 18.46
C ARG A 73 -5.51 0.91 17.63
N GLY A 74 -4.30 1.49 17.65
CA GLY A 74 -3.14 0.90 16.94
C GLY A 74 -3.18 0.98 15.40
N LYS A 75 -4.02 1.84 14.79
CA LYS A 75 -4.10 2.00 13.33
C LYS A 75 -2.75 2.36 12.70
N THR A 76 -2.03 3.32 13.29
CA THR A 76 -0.70 3.73 12.83
C THR A 76 0.28 2.55 12.87
N TYR A 77 0.37 1.88 14.02
CA TYR A 77 1.17 0.66 14.17
C TYR A 77 0.85 -0.40 13.09
N LEU A 78 -0.43 -0.67 12.82
CA LEU A 78 -0.83 -1.64 11.79
C LEU A 78 -0.31 -1.27 10.39
N VAL A 79 -0.37 0.02 10.04
CA VAL A 79 0.13 0.52 8.76
C VAL A 79 1.67 0.49 8.72
N ASP A 80 2.35 0.85 9.82
CA ASP A 80 3.82 0.79 9.97
C ASP A 80 4.31 -0.64 9.72
N THR A 81 3.77 -1.58 10.48
CA THR A 81 4.13 -3.00 10.42
C THR A 81 3.94 -3.57 9.03
N PHE A 82 2.84 -3.22 8.35
CA PHE A 82 2.61 -3.64 6.98
C PHE A 82 3.59 -3.00 5.99
N TYR A 83 3.79 -1.69 6.07
CA TYR A 83 4.68 -0.96 5.18
C TYR A 83 6.11 -1.47 5.28
N ASP A 84 6.60 -1.70 6.50
CA ASP A 84 7.96 -2.17 6.77
C ASP A 84 8.16 -3.62 6.35
N ALA A 85 7.13 -4.47 6.45
CA ALA A 85 7.21 -5.86 6.01
C ALA A 85 7.43 -6.01 4.49
N LEU A 86 6.91 -5.08 3.67
CA LEU A 86 6.93 -5.19 2.21
C LEU A 86 8.38 -5.31 1.66
N PRO A 87 8.70 -6.38 0.91
CA PRO A 87 10.06 -6.75 0.53
C PRO A 87 10.57 -6.01 -0.73
N PHE A 88 10.07 -4.81 -0.98
CA PHE A 88 10.41 -4.01 -2.15
C PHE A 88 10.38 -2.51 -1.86
N GLU A 89 11.21 -1.76 -2.58
CA GLU A 89 11.37 -0.31 -2.42
C GLU A 89 10.28 0.52 -3.11
N ARG A 90 9.58 -0.05 -4.10
CA ARG A 90 8.49 0.65 -4.83
C ARG A 90 7.21 0.71 -3.99
N LYS A 91 7.28 1.40 -2.86
CA LYS A 91 6.21 1.61 -1.89
C LYS A 91 6.28 3.06 -1.41
N MET A 92 5.13 3.64 -1.11
CA MET A 92 5.05 5.02 -0.62
C MET A 92 4.22 5.06 0.65
N ARG A 93 4.68 5.85 1.61
CA ARG A 93 3.90 6.20 2.79
C ARG A 93 3.87 7.71 2.95
N THR A 94 2.68 8.27 3.09
CA THR A 94 2.49 9.73 3.17
C THR A 94 1.15 10.06 3.82
N HIS A 95 1.06 11.22 4.46
CA HIS A 95 -0.24 11.79 4.80
C HIS A 95 -1.01 12.13 3.51
N PHE A 96 -2.32 11.88 3.53
CA PHE A 96 -3.18 12.12 2.36
C PHE A 96 -3.10 13.57 1.84
N HIS A 97 -3.14 14.56 2.74
CA HIS A 97 -3.08 15.97 2.35
C HIS A 97 -1.76 16.33 1.64
N ARG A 98 -0.63 15.74 2.04
CA ARG A 98 0.67 15.93 1.37
C ARG A 98 0.69 15.30 -0.01
N PHE A 99 0.08 14.13 -0.16
CA PHE A 99 -0.08 13.50 -1.47
C PHE A 99 -0.91 14.38 -2.41
N MET A 100 -2.05 14.91 -1.94
CA MET A 100 -2.88 15.79 -2.76
C MET A 100 -2.17 17.11 -3.11
N GLN A 101 -1.42 17.70 -2.18
CA GLN A 101 -0.58 18.87 -2.47
C GLN A 101 0.43 18.60 -3.59
N ARG A 102 1.08 17.43 -3.57
CA ARG A 102 1.97 17.00 -4.64
C ARG A 102 1.22 16.87 -5.97
N VAL A 103 0.11 16.15 -6.00
CA VAL A 103 -0.71 15.97 -7.21
C VAL A 103 -1.13 17.33 -7.80
N HIS A 104 -1.57 18.27 -6.96
CA HIS A 104 -1.91 19.62 -7.41
C HIS A 104 -0.70 20.39 -7.96
N SER A 105 0.46 20.30 -7.31
CA SER A 105 1.70 20.91 -7.82
C SER A 105 2.09 20.35 -9.19
N ASP A 106 1.98 19.03 -9.37
CA ASP A 106 2.31 18.38 -10.63
C ASP A 106 1.29 18.68 -11.74
N LEU A 107 0.02 18.85 -11.38
CA LEU A 107 -1.01 19.36 -12.31
C LEU A 107 -0.67 20.75 -12.83
N THR A 108 -0.26 21.67 -11.96
CA THR A 108 0.15 23.02 -12.37
C THR A 108 1.35 22.98 -13.32
N LYS A 109 2.34 22.11 -13.08
CA LYS A 109 3.52 21.98 -13.96
C LYS A 109 3.17 21.42 -15.34
N LEU A 110 2.10 20.63 -15.44
CA LEU A 110 1.66 19.99 -16.67
C LEU A 110 0.49 20.72 -17.35
N GLU A 111 0.27 21.99 -17.00
CA GLU A 111 -0.77 22.81 -17.63
C GLU A 111 -0.60 22.84 -19.16
N GLY A 112 -1.72 22.71 -19.89
CA GLY A 112 -1.73 22.58 -21.36
C GLY A 112 -1.40 21.17 -21.89
N THR A 113 -0.95 20.24 -21.05
CA THR A 113 -0.79 18.83 -21.43
C THR A 113 -2.15 18.15 -21.53
N LYS A 114 -2.36 17.33 -22.57
CA LYS A 114 -3.57 16.50 -22.69
C LYS A 114 -3.53 15.38 -21.66
N ASN A 115 -4.58 15.26 -20.84
CA ASN A 115 -4.73 14.23 -19.80
C ASN A 115 -3.59 14.23 -18.75
N PRO A 116 -3.32 15.35 -18.06
CA PRO A 116 -2.17 15.49 -17.17
C PRO A 116 -2.21 14.50 -16.00
N LEU A 117 -3.41 14.13 -15.51
CA LEU A 117 -3.58 13.12 -14.47
C LEU A 117 -3.05 11.75 -14.87
N THR A 118 -3.15 11.36 -16.15
CA THR A 118 -2.61 10.08 -16.62
C THR A 118 -1.08 10.08 -16.54
N ALA A 119 -0.43 11.18 -16.94
CA ALA A 119 1.02 11.32 -16.83
C ALA A 119 1.48 11.32 -15.36
N ILE A 120 0.75 12.01 -14.48
CA ILE A 120 1.02 12.02 -13.04
C ILE A 120 0.85 10.62 -12.45
N ALA A 121 -0.23 9.91 -12.79
CA ALA A 121 -0.46 8.54 -12.34
C ALA A 121 0.62 7.58 -12.83
N GLU A 122 1.10 7.75 -14.06
CA GLU A 122 2.21 6.96 -14.59
C GLU A 122 3.51 7.23 -13.81
N GLN A 123 3.83 8.50 -13.53
CA GLN A 123 4.98 8.86 -12.69
C GLN A 123 4.88 8.25 -11.29
N ILE A 124 3.74 8.43 -10.61
CA ILE A 124 3.51 7.86 -9.27
C ILE A 124 3.61 6.33 -9.32
N SER A 125 3.10 5.69 -10.38
CA SER A 125 3.17 4.24 -10.52
C SER A 125 4.60 3.74 -10.67
N GLN A 126 5.51 4.52 -11.25
CA GLN A 126 6.94 4.14 -11.33
C GLN A 126 7.57 4.15 -9.94
N GLU A 127 7.18 5.09 -9.08
CA GLU A 127 7.67 5.24 -7.71
C GLU A 127 7.07 4.22 -6.74
N ALA A 128 5.78 3.90 -6.88
CA ALA A 128 5.06 3.08 -5.92
C ALA A 128 4.06 2.11 -6.59
N VAL A 129 4.10 0.84 -6.18
CA VAL A 129 3.05 -0.15 -6.48
C VAL A 129 2.00 -0.26 -5.37
N VAL A 130 2.28 0.35 -4.22
CA VAL A 130 1.39 0.44 -3.06
C VAL A 130 1.63 1.77 -2.36
N ILE A 131 0.54 2.43 -1.98
CA ILE A 131 0.57 3.70 -1.24
C ILE A 131 -0.19 3.50 0.07
N CYS A 132 0.49 3.72 1.18
CA CYS A 132 -0.09 3.76 2.51
C CYS A 132 -0.39 5.21 2.87
N PHE A 133 -1.67 5.57 2.94
CA PHE A 133 -2.09 6.89 3.37
C PHE A 133 -2.32 6.95 4.87
N ASP A 134 -1.59 7.84 5.54
CA ASP A 134 -1.91 8.25 6.90
C ASP A 134 -2.98 9.36 6.86
N GLU A 135 -3.82 9.40 7.90
CA GLU A 135 -4.85 10.45 8.10
C GLU A 135 -5.78 10.65 6.89
N PHE A 136 -6.13 9.58 6.20
CA PHE A 136 -7.14 9.65 5.15
C PHE A 136 -8.53 9.68 5.78
N PHE A 137 -9.17 10.86 5.72
CA PHE A 137 -10.54 11.06 6.15
C PHE A 137 -11.40 11.46 4.95
N VAL A 138 -12.47 10.71 4.72
CA VAL A 138 -13.50 11.05 3.74
C VAL A 138 -14.68 11.61 4.51
N SER A 139 -14.93 12.91 4.39
CA SER A 139 -16.23 13.50 4.74
C SER A 139 -17.18 13.30 3.56
N ASP A 140 -18.42 12.87 3.84
CA ASP A 140 -19.54 12.96 2.90
C ASP A 140 -19.83 14.43 2.53
#